data_AF-A0A2D7U9N9-F1
#
_entry.id   AF-A0A2D7U9N9-F1
#
_cell.length_a   1.000
_cell.length_b   1.000
_cell.length_c   1.000
_cell.angle_alpha   90.00
_cell.angle_beta   90.00
_cell.angle_gamma   90.00
#
_symmetry.space_group_name_H-M   'P 1'
#
loop_
_entity.id
_entity.type
_entity.pdbx_description
1 polymer ?
#
loop_
_entity_poly.entity_id
_entity_poly.type
_entity_poly.pdbx_seq_one_letter_code
_entity_poly.pdbx_strand_id
1 'polypeptide(L)'
;MPLPRGAGAMLEEAVQLVAAIGLEVVLAETVSLHKPRAGTFLGSGYVDGLAAQIDEDDPPVIIVNTGLSPVQQRNLETATKCKVIDRTALILEIFGARAQTHAGRLQVELAALTFQRSRLVRSWTHLERQRGGGGFLGGPGERQIELDRRMLMDRVVRIRKELKEVERTRHLQRGNRSRGEVPTVALIGYTNAGKSTLFNRLTGAGVLSKDMLFATLDPTMRAITLPSGRQIVLADTVGF
;
A
#
# COMPACT_ATOMS: atom_id res chain seq x y z
N MET A 1 6.44 -7.77 20.50
CA MET A 1 5.42 -6.82 19.99
C MET A 1 6.06 -5.44 20.08
N PRO A 2 6.19 -4.66 19.00
CA PRO A 2 6.73 -3.31 19.15
C PRO A 2 5.81 -2.53 20.10
N LEU A 3 6.42 -1.73 20.99
CA LEU A 3 5.69 -0.87 21.90
C LEU A 3 4.69 -0.02 21.10
N PRO A 4 3.45 0.16 21.58
CA PRO A 4 2.50 1.04 20.90
C PRO A 4 3.14 2.43 20.77
N ARG A 5 3.40 2.86 19.54
CA ARG A 5 3.86 4.22 19.27
C ARG A 5 2.80 5.19 19.79
N GLY A 6 3.23 6.27 20.43
CA GLY A 6 2.31 7.33 20.86
C GLY A 6 1.53 7.88 19.66
N ALA A 7 0.32 8.38 19.90
CA ALA A 7 -0.55 8.88 18.84
C ALA A 7 0.13 9.96 17.96
N GLY A 8 0.94 10.83 18.56
CA GLY A 8 1.76 11.81 17.84
C GLY A 8 2.75 11.18 16.86
N ALA A 9 3.52 10.18 17.30
CA ALA A 9 4.46 9.47 16.42
C ALA A 9 3.75 8.72 15.27
N MET A 10 2.54 8.20 15.51
CA MET A 10 1.73 7.59 14.46
C MET A 10 1.19 8.63 13.46
N LEU A 11 0.85 9.83 13.93
CA LEU A 11 0.43 10.94 13.07
C LEU A 11 1.60 11.42 12.20
N GLU A 12 2.78 11.63 12.79
CA GLU A 12 4.00 12.00 12.06
C GLU A 12 4.35 10.97 10.98
N GLU A 13 4.27 9.67 11.30
CA GLU A 13 4.47 8.60 10.32
C GLU A 13 3.41 8.67 9.20
N ALA A 14 2.14 8.92 9.53
CA ALA A 14 1.09 9.04 8.52
C ALA A 14 1.36 10.20 7.56
N VAL A 15 1.77 11.35 8.08
CA VAL A 15 2.15 12.52 7.28
C VAL A 15 3.32 12.18 6.35
N GLN A 16 4.33 11.45 6.84
CA GLN A 16 5.45 10.98 6.01
C GLN A 16 5.00 10.00 4.91
N LEU A 17 4.03 9.11 5.19
CA LEU A 17 3.47 8.21 4.18
C LEU A 17 2.73 8.98 3.07
N VAL A 18 1.96 10.00 3.45
CA VAL A 18 1.22 10.85 2.50
C VAL A 18 2.18 11.67 1.63
N ALA A 19 3.21 12.27 2.24
CA ALA A 19 4.26 12.98 1.52
C ALA A 19 5.03 12.06 0.55
N ALA A 20 5.17 10.76 0.86
CA ALA A 20 5.87 9.81 0.01
C ALA A 20 5.21 9.56 -1.37
N ILE A 21 3.92 9.87 -1.51
CA ILE A 21 3.17 9.83 -2.78
C ILE A 21 2.91 11.23 -3.37
N GLY A 22 3.51 12.27 -2.80
CA GLY A 22 3.44 13.64 -3.33
C GLY A 22 2.10 14.35 -3.08
N LEU A 23 1.32 13.91 -2.11
CA LEU A 23 0.13 14.62 -1.66
C LEU A 23 0.49 15.70 -0.63
N GLU A 24 -0.15 16.86 -0.74
CA GLU A 24 -0.05 17.94 0.23
C GLU A 24 -0.97 17.69 1.42
N VAL A 25 -0.46 17.84 2.64
CA VAL A 25 -1.23 17.66 3.87
C VAL A 25 -1.79 19.00 4.32
N VAL A 26 -3.09 19.21 4.06
CA VAL A 26 -3.81 20.43 4.47
C VAL A 26 -4.22 20.41 5.94
N LEU A 27 -4.44 19.21 6.50
CA LEU A 27 -4.82 18.99 7.90
C LEU A 27 -4.31 17.63 8.37
N ALA A 28 -3.78 17.57 9.59
CA ALA A 28 -3.36 16.34 10.25
C ALA A 28 -3.72 16.40 11.73
N GLU A 29 -4.55 15.47 12.20
CA GLU A 29 -4.97 15.41 13.59
C GLU A 29 -5.11 13.97 14.11
N THR A 30 -5.01 13.82 15.43
CA THR A 30 -5.32 12.57 16.12
C THR A 30 -6.73 12.61 16.69
N VAL A 31 -7.52 11.58 16.40
CA VAL A 31 -8.89 11.46 16.93
C VAL A 31 -8.91 10.46 18.09
N SER A 32 -9.30 10.93 19.28
CA SER A 32 -9.52 10.05 20.42
C SER A 32 -10.83 9.28 20.25
N LEU A 33 -10.77 7.96 20.31
CA LEU A 33 -11.92 7.09 20.15
C LEU A 33 -12.18 6.33 21.45
N HIS A 34 -13.41 6.42 21.97
CA HIS A 34 -13.81 5.55 23.07
C HIS A 34 -13.94 4.08 22.61
N LYS A 35 -14.52 3.86 21.42
CA LYS A 35 -14.60 2.56 20.75
C LYS A 35 -14.82 2.76 19.24
N PRO A 36 -14.22 1.93 18.36
CA PRO A 36 -14.51 1.98 16.92
C PRO A 36 -15.97 1.69 16.60
N ARG A 37 -16.57 2.49 15.71
CA ARG A 37 -17.95 2.32 15.22
C ARG A 37 -17.96 1.36 14.02
N ALA A 38 -18.90 0.40 14.01
CA ALA A 38 -19.05 -0.53 12.87
C ALA A 38 -19.38 0.18 11.54
N GLY A 39 -20.11 1.30 11.64
CA GLY A 39 -20.56 2.11 10.50
C GLY A 39 -19.45 2.89 9.82
N THR A 40 -18.77 3.79 10.54
CA THR A 40 -17.81 4.77 9.97
C THR A 40 -16.43 4.71 10.60
N PHE A 41 -16.18 3.76 11.53
CA PHE A 41 -15.02 3.74 12.44
C PHE A 41 -15.02 4.90 13.46
N LEU A 42 -15.31 6.12 13.00
CA LEU A 42 -15.38 7.37 13.75
C LEU A 42 -16.78 7.64 14.31
N GLY A 43 -16.89 8.49 15.34
CA GLY A 43 -18.19 8.94 15.87
C GLY A 43 -18.92 9.88 14.91
N SER A 44 -20.26 9.84 14.90
CA SER A 44 -21.08 10.64 13.96
C SER A 44 -20.81 12.13 14.05
N GLY A 45 -20.76 12.71 15.26
CA GLY A 45 -20.51 14.15 15.41
C GLY A 45 -19.16 14.61 14.85
N TYR A 46 -18.13 13.76 14.89
CA TYR A 46 -16.84 14.07 14.26
C TYR A 46 -16.93 13.99 12.73
N VAL A 47 -17.63 12.98 12.20
CA VAL A 47 -17.85 12.84 10.75
C VAL A 47 -18.66 14.02 10.20
N ASP A 48 -19.70 14.45 10.91
CA ASP A 48 -20.53 15.60 10.53
C ASP A 48 -19.72 16.90 10.56
N GLY A 49 -18.89 17.08 11.60
CA GLY A 49 -17.99 18.23 11.72
C GLY A 49 -16.90 18.27 10.65
N LEU A 50 -16.41 17.10 10.22
CA LEU A 50 -15.46 16.98 9.10
C LEU A 50 -16.15 17.31 7.77
N ALA A 51 -17.35 16.78 7.53
CA ALA A 51 -18.14 17.05 6.34
C ALA A 51 -18.45 18.54 6.17
N ALA A 52 -18.69 19.26 7.28
CA ALA A 52 -18.96 20.70 7.26
C ALA A 52 -17.74 21.58 6.93
N GLN A 53 -16.52 21.05 7.03
CA GLN A 53 -15.27 21.78 6.73
C GLN A 53 -14.77 21.54 5.31
N ILE A 54 -15.36 20.58 4.59
CA ILE A 54 -14.94 20.20 3.25
C ILE A 54 -15.54 21.16 2.23
N ASP A 55 -14.69 21.73 1.40
CA ASP A 55 -15.11 22.45 0.20
C ASP A 55 -15.58 21.43 -0.85
N GLU A 56 -16.80 21.63 -1.38
CA GLU A 56 -17.34 20.75 -2.42
C GLU A 56 -16.70 21.01 -3.79
N ASP A 57 -16.14 22.19 -4.02
CA ASP A 57 -15.49 22.56 -5.29
C ASP A 57 -14.05 22.03 -5.39
N ASP A 58 -13.39 21.79 -4.24
CA ASP A 58 -12.05 21.17 -4.16
C ASP A 58 -11.97 20.13 -3.03
N PRO A 59 -12.63 18.97 -3.19
CA PRO A 59 -12.73 17.98 -2.13
C PRO A 59 -11.37 17.28 -1.87
N PRO A 60 -10.85 17.29 -0.64
CA PRO A 60 -9.58 16.64 -0.31
C PRO A 60 -9.70 15.11 -0.32
N VAL A 61 -8.56 14.43 -0.32
CA VAL A 61 -8.48 13.00 -0.03
C VAL A 61 -8.33 12.80 1.47
N ILE A 62 -9.24 12.05 2.08
CA ILE A 62 -9.20 11.74 3.50
C ILE A 62 -8.37 10.48 3.72
N ILE A 63 -7.29 10.60 4.50
CA ILE A 63 -6.42 9.49 4.88
C ILE A 63 -6.75 9.05 6.30
N VAL A 64 -7.17 7.79 6.45
CA VAL A 64 -7.39 7.18 7.77
C VAL A 64 -6.22 6.24 8.06
N ASN A 65 -5.38 6.59 9.04
CA ASN A 65 -4.17 5.84 9.40
C ASN A 65 -4.44 4.53 10.19
N THR A 66 -5.43 3.76 9.74
CA THR A 66 -5.75 2.41 10.22
C THR A 66 -6.38 1.61 9.08
N GLY A 67 -6.63 0.32 9.28
CA GLY A 67 -7.43 -0.48 8.34
C GLY A 67 -8.92 -0.17 8.49
N LEU A 68 -9.61 0.06 7.37
CA LEU A 68 -11.05 0.24 7.34
C LEU A 68 -11.74 -0.97 6.73
N SER A 69 -12.89 -1.39 7.27
CA SER A 69 -13.75 -2.33 6.55
C SER A 69 -14.33 -1.68 5.28
N PRO A 70 -14.77 -2.47 4.28
CA PRO A 70 -15.42 -1.91 3.09
C PRO A 70 -16.65 -1.05 3.42
N VAL A 71 -17.40 -1.43 4.46
CA VAL A 71 -18.57 -0.67 4.93
C VAL A 71 -18.15 0.65 5.57
N GLN A 72 -17.09 0.64 6.38
CA GLN A 72 -16.56 1.84 7.02
C GLN A 72 -16.07 2.87 6.02
N GLN A 73 -15.24 2.43 5.06
CA GLN A 73 -14.76 3.31 4.01
C GLN A 73 -15.92 3.92 3.23
N ARG A 74 -16.88 3.11 2.78
CA ARG A 74 -18.04 3.60 2.02
C ARG A 74 -18.84 4.64 2.80
N ASN A 75 -19.15 4.36 4.05
CA ASN A 75 -19.98 5.26 4.85
C ASN A 75 -19.27 6.58 5.10
N LEU A 76 -17.94 6.56 5.28
CA LEU A 76 -17.14 7.78 5.33
C LEU A 76 -17.19 8.52 3.98
N GLU A 77 -16.91 7.86 2.85
CA GLU A 77 -16.98 8.48 1.50
C GLU A 77 -18.37 9.07 1.21
N THR A 78 -19.44 8.43 1.68
CA THR A 78 -20.82 8.90 1.50
C THR A 78 -21.11 10.13 2.38
N ALA A 79 -20.65 10.12 3.63
CA ALA A 79 -20.91 11.19 4.58
C ALA A 79 -20.09 12.45 4.28
N THR A 80 -18.84 12.28 3.85
CA THR A 80 -17.92 13.40 3.57
C THR A 80 -17.89 13.82 2.11
N LYS A 81 -18.51 13.04 1.21
CA LYS A 81 -18.44 13.19 -0.26
C LYS A 81 -17.01 13.17 -0.83
N CYS A 82 -16.02 12.79 -0.03
CA CYS A 82 -14.61 12.78 -0.40
C CYS A 82 -14.09 11.36 -0.67
N LYS A 83 -12.97 11.27 -1.37
CA LYS A 83 -12.25 9.99 -1.47
C LYS A 83 -11.65 9.63 -0.12
N VAL A 84 -11.88 8.41 0.36
CA VAL A 84 -11.29 7.92 1.61
C VAL A 84 -10.31 6.80 1.30
N ILE A 85 -9.10 6.91 1.84
CA ILE A 85 -8.03 5.93 1.69
C ILE A 85 -7.60 5.50 3.09
N ASP A 86 -7.57 4.17 3.32
CA ASP A 86 -7.09 3.61 4.58
C ASP A 86 -5.57 3.37 4.53
N ARG A 87 -4.96 3.01 5.67
CA ARG A 87 -3.50 2.80 5.73
C ARG A 87 -3.03 1.71 4.75
N THR A 88 -3.84 0.69 4.51
CA THR A 88 -3.47 -0.41 3.60
C THR A 88 -3.44 0.08 2.16
N ALA A 89 -4.47 0.80 1.74
CA ALA A 89 -4.56 1.41 0.42
C ALA A 89 -3.40 2.38 0.19
N LEU A 90 -3.10 3.26 1.16
CA LEU A 90 -1.97 4.21 1.07
C LEU A 90 -0.63 3.49 0.86
N ILE A 91 -0.37 2.42 1.61
CA ILE A 91 0.85 1.61 1.44
C ILE A 91 0.91 0.97 0.05
N LEU A 92 -0.22 0.47 -0.46
CA LEU A 92 -0.28 -0.11 -1.81
C LEU A 92 0.00 0.92 -2.90
N GLU A 93 -0.48 2.16 -2.75
CA GLU A 93 -0.16 3.27 -3.66
C GLU A 93 1.33 3.60 -3.64
N ILE A 94 1.94 3.69 -2.45
CA ILE A 94 3.39 3.89 -2.31
C ILE A 94 4.14 2.75 -3.01
N PHE A 95 3.75 1.50 -2.78
CA PHE A 95 4.39 0.35 -3.42
C PHE A 95 4.20 0.35 -4.94
N GLY A 96 3.05 0.80 -5.43
CA GLY A 96 2.78 0.96 -6.87
C GLY A 96 3.74 1.94 -7.52
N ALA A 97 3.98 3.08 -6.85
CA ALA A 97 4.93 4.09 -7.32
C ALA A 97 6.41 3.63 -7.25
N ARG A 98 6.73 2.68 -6.36
CA ARG A 98 8.11 2.23 -6.10
C ARG A 98 8.50 0.94 -6.82
N ALA A 99 7.55 0.11 -7.23
CA ALA A 99 7.82 -1.16 -7.90
C ALA A 99 8.51 -0.98 -9.27
N GLN A 100 9.79 -1.34 -9.36
CA GLN A 100 10.58 -1.21 -10.59
C GLN A 100 10.74 -2.54 -11.31
N THR A 101 10.92 -3.63 -10.56
CA THR A 101 11.08 -4.94 -11.19
C THR A 101 9.75 -5.51 -11.65
N HIS A 102 9.78 -6.34 -12.70
CA HIS A 102 8.59 -7.08 -13.16
C HIS A 102 7.94 -7.89 -12.02
N ALA A 103 8.77 -8.56 -11.21
CA ALA A 103 8.33 -9.32 -10.05
C ALA A 103 7.62 -8.44 -9.01
N GLY A 104 8.23 -7.29 -8.66
CA GLY A 104 7.67 -6.34 -7.72
C GLY A 104 6.34 -5.78 -8.20
N ARG A 105 6.26 -5.38 -9.48
CA ARG A 105 5.02 -4.86 -10.09
C ARG A 105 3.88 -5.89 -10.02
N LEU A 106 4.15 -7.15 -10.37
CA LEU A 106 3.16 -8.22 -10.28
C LEU A 106 2.70 -8.47 -8.83
N GLN A 107 3.60 -8.42 -7.85
CA GLN A 107 3.25 -8.61 -6.44
C GLN A 107 2.37 -7.48 -5.91
N VAL A 108 2.71 -6.23 -6.25
CA VAL A 108 1.93 -5.06 -5.86
C VAL A 108 0.56 -5.05 -6.54
N GLU A 109 0.51 -5.32 -7.85
CA GLU A 109 -0.74 -5.41 -8.59
C GLU A 109 -1.64 -6.52 -8.01
N LEU A 110 -1.09 -7.70 -7.69
CA LEU A 110 -1.83 -8.78 -7.05
C LEU A 110 -2.43 -8.34 -5.71
N ALA A 111 -1.64 -7.64 -4.89
CA ALA A 111 -2.09 -7.16 -3.59
C ALA A 111 -3.18 -6.08 -3.74
N ALA A 112 -3.00 -5.13 -4.65
CA ALA A 112 -3.96 -4.07 -4.96
C ALA A 112 -5.30 -4.65 -5.45
N LEU A 113 -5.27 -5.58 -6.42
CA LEU A 113 -6.48 -6.24 -6.92
C LEU A 113 -7.19 -7.06 -5.84
N THR A 114 -6.43 -7.75 -4.99
CA THR A 114 -7.00 -8.53 -3.89
C THR A 114 -7.69 -7.63 -2.85
N PHE A 115 -7.09 -6.47 -2.57
CA PHE A 115 -7.65 -5.47 -1.66
C PHE A 115 -8.89 -4.77 -2.25
N GLN A 116 -8.84 -4.39 -3.52
CA GLN A 116 -9.97 -3.78 -4.23
C GLN A 116 -11.16 -4.73 -4.35
N ARG A 117 -10.92 -6.04 -4.49
CA ARG A 117 -11.97 -7.04 -4.69
C ARG A 117 -13.10 -7.00 -3.65
N SER A 118 -12.79 -6.76 -2.39
CA SER A 118 -13.80 -6.67 -1.32
C SER A 118 -14.54 -5.33 -1.29
N ARG A 119 -14.13 -4.36 -2.12
CA ARG A 119 -14.58 -2.96 -2.13
C ARG A 119 -15.25 -2.55 -3.45
N LEU A 120 -15.19 -3.37 -4.50
CA LEU A 120 -15.78 -3.12 -5.83
C LEU A 120 -17.29 -2.95 -5.86
N VAL A 121 -18.00 -3.59 -4.92
CA VAL A 121 -19.44 -3.84 -5.03
C VAL A 121 -20.27 -2.55 -5.12
N ARG A 122 -19.73 -1.36 -4.80
CA ARG A 122 -20.59 -0.18 -4.58
C ARG A 122 -20.08 1.16 -5.13
N SER A 123 -18.93 1.23 -5.82
CA SER A 123 -18.50 2.45 -6.54
C SER A 123 -19.54 2.91 -7.59
N TRP A 124 -20.47 2.04 -7.96
CA TRP A 124 -21.58 2.27 -8.89
C TRP A 124 -22.85 2.89 -8.27
N THR A 125 -22.96 2.98 -6.94
CA THR A 125 -24.18 3.52 -6.30
C THR A 125 -24.39 5.04 -6.52
N HIS A 126 -23.43 5.71 -7.16
CA HIS A 126 -23.55 7.08 -7.68
C HIS A 126 -24.01 7.14 -9.15
N LEU A 127 -23.70 6.13 -9.98
CA LEU A 127 -24.05 6.13 -11.42
C LEU A 127 -25.52 5.77 -11.68
N GLU A 128 -26.11 4.87 -10.87
CA GLU A 128 -27.53 4.51 -10.97
C GLU A 128 -28.47 5.69 -10.63
N ARG A 129 -28.04 6.57 -9.72
CA ARG A 129 -28.80 7.78 -9.36
C ARG A 129 -28.87 8.81 -10.49
N GLN A 130 -27.92 8.80 -11.41
CA GLN A 130 -27.90 9.72 -12.56
C GLN A 130 -28.68 9.20 -13.77
N ARG A 131 -29.06 7.91 -13.78
CA ARG A 131 -29.67 7.25 -14.95
C ARG A 131 -31.13 6.82 -14.79
N GLY A 132 -31.79 7.17 -13.69
CA GLY A 132 -33.25 7.06 -13.57
C GLY A 132 -33.81 5.69 -14.00
N GLY A 133 -33.55 4.64 -13.22
CA GLY A 133 -34.06 3.30 -13.52
C GLY A 133 -34.60 2.60 -12.28
N GLY A 134 -35.92 2.56 -12.13
CA GLY A 134 -36.60 1.70 -11.17
C GLY A 134 -36.63 0.25 -11.65
N GLY A 135 -36.49 -0.71 -10.74
CA GLY A 135 -36.68 -2.13 -11.03
C GLY A 135 -36.18 -3.06 -9.92
N PHE A 136 -37.11 -3.83 -9.34
CA PHE A 136 -36.89 -4.87 -8.33
C PHE A 136 -36.12 -6.09 -8.90
N LEU A 137 -35.21 -6.64 -8.08
CA LEU A 137 -34.44 -7.90 -8.22
C LEU A 137 -33.56 -8.05 -9.47
N GLY A 138 -32.22 -7.98 -9.31
CA GLY A 138 -31.28 -8.40 -10.35
C GLY A 138 -31.04 -7.38 -11.46
N GLY A 139 -30.94 -6.10 -11.10
CA GLY A 139 -30.78 -5.00 -12.06
C GLY A 139 -29.49 -5.08 -12.90
N PRO A 140 -29.39 -4.30 -13.99
CA PRO A 140 -28.20 -4.23 -14.86
C PRO A 140 -26.89 -4.00 -14.11
N GLY A 141 -26.91 -3.23 -13.00
CA GLY A 141 -25.75 -2.97 -12.16
C GLY A 141 -25.23 -4.21 -11.41
N GLU A 142 -26.10 -5.13 -11.00
CA GLU A 142 -25.71 -6.33 -10.26
C GLU A 142 -24.97 -7.32 -11.16
N ARG A 143 -25.44 -7.46 -12.41
CA ARG A 143 -24.74 -8.24 -13.45
C ARG A 143 -23.40 -7.61 -13.84
N GLN A 144 -23.32 -6.27 -13.93
CA GLN A 144 -22.07 -5.59 -14.25
C GLN A 144 -21.04 -5.73 -13.12
N ILE A 145 -21.45 -5.63 -11.85
CA ILE A 145 -20.58 -5.87 -10.69
C ILE A 145 -20.03 -7.29 -10.71
N GLU A 146 -20.87 -8.28 -11.04
CA GLU A 146 -20.43 -9.66 -11.15
C GLU A 146 -19.43 -9.87 -12.29
N LEU A 147 -19.65 -9.24 -13.45
CA LEU A 147 -18.72 -9.25 -14.57
C LEU A 147 -17.38 -8.59 -14.21
N ASP A 148 -17.40 -7.41 -13.60
CA ASP A 148 -16.18 -6.70 -13.18
C ASP A 148 -15.41 -7.52 -12.14
N ARG A 149 -16.12 -8.10 -11.16
CA ARG A 149 -15.53 -9.01 -10.18
C ARG A 149 -14.89 -10.22 -10.85
N ARG A 150 -15.52 -10.77 -11.90
CA ARG A 150 -14.99 -11.88 -12.69
C ARG A 150 -13.72 -11.48 -13.43
N MET A 151 -13.73 -10.34 -14.13
CA MET A 151 -12.56 -9.82 -14.84
C MET A 151 -11.35 -9.62 -13.90
N LEU A 152 -11.61 -9.11 -12.69
CA LEU A 152 -10.56 -8.92 -11.69
C LEU A 152 -10.05 -10.26 -11.15
N MET A 153 -10.92 -11.25 -10.97
CA MET A 153 -10.50 -12.62 -10.60
C MET A 153 -9.65 -13.27 -11.71
N ASP A 154 -10.02 -13.10 -12.97
CA ASP A 154 -9.26 -13.62 -14.10
C ASP A 154 -7.88 -12.94 -14.20
N ARG A 155 -7.81 -11.64 -13.91
CA ARG A 155 -6.54 -10.91 -13.79
C ARG A 155 -5.69 -11.44 -12.65
N VAL A 156 -6.27 -11.66 -11.47
CA VAL A 156 -5.59 -12.24 -10.30
C VAL A 156 -5.01 -13.63 -10.63
N VAL A 157 -5.78 -14.48 -11.33
CA VAL A 157 -5.32 -15.82 -11.74
C VAL A 157 -4.12 -15.73 -12.69
N ARG A 158 -4.17 -14.83 -13.68
CA ARG A 158 -3.06 -14.60 -14.62
C ARG A 158 -1.79 -14.14 -13.91
N ILE A 159 -1.89 -13.11 -13.07
CA ILE A 159 -0.75 -12.57 -12.30
C ILE A 159 -0.13 -13.66 -11.40
N ARG A 160 -0.95 -14.48 -10.75
CA ARG A 160 -0.45 -15.61 -9.93
C ARG A 160 0.32 -16.64 -10.76
N LYS A 161 -0.09 -16.89 -12.01
CA LYS A 161 0.64 -17.78 -12.91
C LYS A 161 1.99 -17.18 -13.32
N GLU A 162 2.00 -15.90 -13.70
CA GLU A 162 3.22 -15.18 -14.06
C GLU A 162 4.21 -15.11 -12.88
N LEU A 163 3.72 -14.89 -11.65
CA LEU A 163 4.56 -14.91 -10.44
C LEU A 163 5.23 -16.27 -10.23
N LYS A 164 4.54 -17.39 -10.49
CA LYS A 164 5.15 -18.73 -10.41
C LYS A 164 6.28 -18.91 -11.41
N GLU A 165 6.17 -18.33 -12.60
CA GLU A 165 7.24 -18.37 -13.62
C GLU A 165 8.46 -17.52 -13.21
N VAL A 166 8.21 -16.36 -12.61
CA VAL A 166 9.26 -15.50 -12.02
C VAL A 166 9.98 -16.23 -10.88
N GLU A 167 9.24 -16.90 -9.99
CA GLU A 167 9.81 -17.71 -8.90
C GLU A 167 10.67 -18.85 -9.44
N ARG A 168 10.16 -19.60 -10.43
CA ARG A 168 10.91 -20.69 -11.08
C ARG A 168 12.24 -20.20 -11.66
N THR A 169 12.21 -19.06 -12.36
CA THR A 169 13.43 -18.44 -12.92
C THR A 169 14.41 -18.04 -11.81
N ARG A 170 13.93 -17.44 -10.71
CA ARG A 170 14.77 -17.10 -9.55
C ARG A 170 15.38 -18.33 -8.89
N HIS A 171 14.65 -19.44 -8.77
CA HIS A 171 15.16 -20.69 -8.20
C HIS A 171 16.31 -21.26 -9.05
N LEU A 172 16.16 -21.31 -10.37
CA LEU A 172 17.22 -21.76 -11.29
C LEU A 172 18.48 -20.89 -11.16
N GLN A 173 18.32 -19.57 -11.10
CA GLN A 173 19.43 -18.63 -10.90
C GLN A 173 20.10 -18.74 -9.51
N ARG A 174 19.39 -19.21 -8.48
CA ARG A 174 19.97 -19.49 -7.16
C ARG A 174 20.70 -20.83 -7.14
N GLY A 175 20.16 -21.86 -7.79
CA GLY A 175 20.81 -23.18 -7.91
C GLY A 175 22.15 -23.15 -8.64
N ASN A 176 22.34 -22.21 -9.58
CA ASN A 176 23.65 -22.00 -10.19
C ASN A 176 24.64 -21.25 -9.28
N ARG A 177 24.16 -20.47 -8.31
CA ARG A 177 24.98 -19.71 -7.34
C ARG A 177 25.35 -20.50 -6.09
N SER A 178 24.60 -21.55 -5.74
CA SER A 178 24.93 -22.42 -4.60
C SER A 178 26.20 -23.27 -4.80
N ARG A 179 26.85 -23.19 -5.96
CA ARG A 179 28.17 -23.79 -6.21
C ARG A 179 29.34 -22.92 -5.77
N GLY A 180 29.12 -21.65 -5.40
CA GLY A 180 30.16 -20.75 -4.87
C GLY A 180 29.85 -20.33 -3.44
N GLU A 181 30.81 -20.54 -2.53
CA GLU A 181 30.73 -20.37 -1.07
C GLU A 181 30.55 -18.93 -0.55
N VAL A 182 30.05 -18.00 -1.37
CA VAL A 182 29.95 -16.57 -1.00
C VAL A 182 28.72 -16.35 -0.11
N PRO A 183 28.89 -16.03 1.19
CA PRO A 183 27.76 -15.83 2.09
C PRO A 183 26.96 -14.59 1.73
N THR A 184 25.64 -14.68 1.91
CA THR A 184 24.72 -13.55 1.68
C THR A 184 24.30 -12.95 3.02
N VAL A 185 24.36 -11.61 3.14
CA VAL A 185 23.99 -10.84 4.32
C VAL A 185 22.85 -9.88 3.96
N ALA A 186 21.77 -9.88 4.72
CA ALA A 186 20.62 -9.00 4.49
C ALA A 186 20.49 -7.94 5.59
N LEU A 187 20.24 -6.70 5.19
CA LEU A 187 19.94 -5.59 6.11
C LEU A 187 18.44 -5.56 6.39
N ILE A 188 18.05 -5.70 7.67
CA ILE A 188 16.66 -5.70 8.11
C ILE A 188 16.40 -4.56 9.10
N GLY A 189 15.15 -4.07 9.15
CA GLY A 189 14.76 -2.97 10.05
C GLY A 189 13.65 -2.09 9.48
N TYR A 190 13.10 -1.19 10.29
CA TYR A 190 12.02 -0.29 9.89
C TYR A 190 12.37 0.57 8.68
N THR A 191 11.34 1.01 7.97
CA THR A 191 11.46 2.11 7.01
C THR A 191 12.17 3.31 7.66
N ASN A 192 13.04 3.97 6.87
CA ASN A 192 13.87 5.09 7.32
C ASN A 192 14.91 4.81 8.45
N ALA A 193 15.19 3.55 8.78
CA ALA A 193 16.25 3.19 9.75
C ALA A 193 17.69 3.33 9.23
N GLY A 194 17.90 3.97 8.07
CA GLY A 194 19.24 4.12 7.46
C GLY A 194 19.79 2.87 6.75
N LYS A 195 18.96 1.84 6.49
CA LYS A 195 19.38 0.60 5.78
C LYS A 195 20.02 0.88 4.43
N SER A 196 19.35 1.65 3.57
CA SER A 196 19.84 2.00 2.24
C SER A 196 21.06 2.92 2.29
N THR A 197 21.12 3.82 3.29
CA THR A 197 22.33 4.65 3.55
C THR A 197 23.55 3.78 3.89
N LEU A 198 23.38 2.81 4.80
CA LEU A 198 24.44 1.86 5.16
C LEU A 198 24.83 1.00 3.96
N PHE A 199 23.85 0.49 3.21
CA PHE A 199 24.08 -0.27 1.99
C PHE A 199 24.95 0.50 0.99
N ASN A 200 24.60 1.76 0.70
CA ASN A 200 25.35 2.61 -0.22
C ASN A 200 26.78 2.88 0.27
N ARG A 201 26.94 3.18 1.56
CA ARG A 201 28.27 3.40 2.14
C ARG A 201 29.16 2.16 2.04
N LEU A 202 28.59 0.97 2.25
CA LEU A 202 29.34 -0.30 2.20
C LEU A 202 29.62 -0.78 0.77
N THR A 203 28.75 -0.46 -0.19
CA THR A 203 28.84 -0.99 -1.56
C THR A 203 29.35 0.02 -2.59
N GLY A 204 29.41 1.30 -2.24
CA GLY A 204 29.60 2.39 -3.21
C GLY A 204 28.44 2.51 -4.22
N ALA A 205 27.33 1.81 -4.00
CA ALA A 205 26.19 1.85 -4.91
C ALA A 205 25.44 3.18 -4.75
N GLY A 206 24.96 3.73 -5.87
CA GLY A 206 24.05 4.86 -5.88
C GLY A 206 22.59 4.44 -5.72
N VAL A 207 22.26 3.55 -4.78
CA VAL A 207 20.83 3.23 -4.53
C VAL A 207 20.16 4.48 -4.00
N LEU A 208 18.92 4.73 -4.42
CA LEU A 208 18.17 5.90 -3.98
C LEU A 208 17.94 5.83 -2.46
N SER A 209 18.75 6.57 -1.70
CA SER A 209 18.58 6.75 -0.27
C SER A 209 17.97 8.13 -0.04
N LYS A 210 16.64 8.18 -0.02
CA LYS A 210 15.88 9.39 0.35
C LYS A 210 15.29 9.18 1.74
N ASP A 211 15.16 10.27 2.49
CA ASP A 211 14.45 10.34 3.77
C ASP A 211 12.93 10.25 3.51
N MET A 212 12.49 9.06 3.10
CA MET A 212 11.10 8.74 2.78
C MET A 212 10.80 7.28 3.10
N LEU A 213 9.57 7.01 3.52
CA LEU A 213 9.12 5.66 3.82
C LEU A 213 9.06 4.83 2.54
N PHE A 214 9.45 3.55 2.65
CA PHE A 214 9.47 2.58 1.56
C PHE A 214 10.27 3.00 0.31
N ALA A 215 11.38 3.73 0.49
CA ALA A 215 12.30 4.09 -0.60
C ALA A 215 12.77 2.88 -1.45
N THR A 216 12.96 1.73 -0.81
CA THR A 216 13.35 0.46 -1.45
C THR A 216 12.23 -0.58 -1.31
N LEU A 217 11.68 -1.04 -2.45
CA LEU A 217 10.75 -2.17 -2.51
C LEU A 217 11.38 -3.44 -3.10
N ASP A 218 12.19 -3.28 -4.14
CA ASP A 218 12.88 -4.41 -4.77
C ASP A 218 14.23 -4.66 -4.07
N PRO A 219 14.55 -5.89 -3.64
CA PRO A 219 15.79 -6.15 -2.94
C PRO A 219 16.99 -5.91 -3.85
N THR A 220 17.95 -5.10 -3.38
CA THR A 220 19.16 -4.78 -4.14
C THR A 220 20.34 -5.58 -3.61
N MET A 221 21.02 -6.30 -4.50
CA MET A 221 22.14 -7.19 -4.17
C MET A 221 23.45 -6.66 -4.75
N ARG A 222 24.51 -6.62 -3.95
CA ARG A 222 25.87 -6.26 -4.39
C ARG A 222 26.92 -7.15 -3.72
N ALA A 223 27.89 -7.61 -4.49
CA ALA A 223 29.06 -8.28 -3.94
C ALA A 223 30.03 -7.23 -3.40
N ILE A 224 30.54 -7.43 -2.19
CA ILE A 224 31.57 -6.60 -1.57
C ILE A 224 32.65 -7.48 -0.94
N THR A 225 33.85 -6.93 -0.81
CA THR A 225 34.95 -7.57 -0.09
C THR A 225 35.09 -6.89 1.26
N LEU A 226 35.02 -7.68 2.34
CA LEU A 226 35.21 -7.17 3.69
C LEU A 226 36.69 -6.83 3.95
N PRO A 227 37.01 -6.02 4.97
CA PRO A 227 38.40 -5.75 5.37
C PRO A 227 39.20 -7.02 5.68
N SER A 228 38.53 -8.11 6.06
CA SER A 228 39.14 -9.44 6.27
C SER A 228 39.51 -10.18 4.97
N GLY A 229 39.25 -9.61 3.79
CA GLY A 229 39.47 -10.24 2.49
C GLY A 229 38.34 -11.18 2.05
N ARG A 230 37.35 -11.47 2.92
CA ARG A 230 36.22 -12.35 2.59
C ARG A 230 35.22 -11.64 1.69
N GLN A 231 34.83 -12.29 0.59
CA GLN A 231 33.74 -11.82 -0.26
C GLN A 231 32.39 -12.17 0.35
N ILE A 232 31.45 -11.23 0.30
CA ILE A 232 30.06 -11.43 0.71
C ILE A 232 29.12 -10.78 -0.32
N VAL A 233 27.86 -11.22 -0.35
CA VAL A 233 26.78 -10.54 -1.08
C VAL A 233 25.91 -9.81 -0.08
N LEU A 234 25.89 -8.48 -0.13
CA LEU A 234 25.02 -7.65 0.70
C LEU A 234 23.67 -7.43 -0.01
N ALA A 235 22.59 -7.51 0.75
CA ALA A 235 21.21 -7.29 0.29
C ALA A 235 20.54 -6.16 1.08
N ASP A 236 20.07 -5.11 0.40
CA ASP A 236 19.12 -4.14 0.97
C ASP A 236 17.70 -4.68 0.79
N THR A 237 16.91 -4.69 1.87
CA THR A 237 15.53 -5.19 1.86
C THR A 237 14.53 -4.07 2.15
N VAL A 238 13.27 -4.34 1.82
CA VAL A 238 12.14 -3.47 2.19
C VAL A 238 12.11 -3.26 3.70
N GLY A 239 11.80 -2.04 4.13
CA GLY A 239 11.59 -1.74 5.54
C GLY A 239 10.26 -2.28 6.06
N PHE A 240 10.24 -2.63 7.34
CA PHE A 240 9.01 -2.90 8.09
C PHE A 240 8.22 -1.62 8.36
#